data_AF-A0A9E2RZX9-F1
#
_entry.id   AF-A0A9E2RZX9-F1
#
_cell.length_a   1.000
_cell.length_b   1.000
_cell.length_c   1.000
_cell.angle_alpha   90.00
_cell.angle_beta   90.00
_cell.angle_gamma   90.00
#
_symmetry.space_group_name_H-M   'P 1'
#
loop_
_entity.id
_entity.type
_entity.pdbx_description
1 polymer ?
#
loop_
_entity_poly.entity_id
_entity_poly.type
_entity_poly.pdbx_seq_one_letter_code
_entity_poly.pdbx_strand_id
1 'polypeptide(L)'
;VPVWPHAQPFTWEASFDGGERWLPYHALSAGHCRWAATSTRLAIVQFWTEIVETLNEGFMPLWHTLLLIDEPERGLPPSIENRVFDGLSQLPQSVSVIMSTHSTVPLTNPNFEIWFCGADGTTPSSLTQVPWRVRQMTTLRTPNVSHPSIDSGPAPVVLFIDNEIDEAVIQVFLEDLCRAGRVVLINVNDSTQNCSALTSYILHFSRARICVTLKNDAHPAAVKMWKSTALETESRGSFFGKTLFREITGDLNDVSLFAHVGDVVVSAGEPERLLVTGWGRPSVLHDLPVSDFLTQFSSWADVEESGIPGESIYETVSRLRDSPLTVNDVLASLGRLSTPPDDLLRLADFVRSLVVAPWFDLE
;
A
#
# COMPACT_ATOMS: atom_id res chain seq x y z
N VAL A 1 -25.67 37.62 11.32
CA VAL A 1 -24.91 37.04 10.19
C VAL A 1 -24.63 38.15 9.20
N PRO A 2 -23.37 38.50 8.90
CA PRO A 2 -23.11 39.54 7.90
C PRO A 2 -23.71 39.09 6.58
N VAL A 3 -24.42 40.00 5.90
CA VAL A 3 -25.18 39.79 4.65
C VAL A 3 -24.24 39.59 3.43
N TRP A 4 -22.96 39.28 3.67
CA TRP A 4 -21.92 39.11 2.66
C TRP A 4 -22.16 38.02 1.61
N PRO A 5 -22.90 36.91 1.85
CA PRO A 5 -23.20 35.96 0.77
C PRO A 5 -24.04 36.57 -0.35
N HIS A 6 -24.71 37.70 -0.11
CA HIS A 6 -25.73 38.26 -1.01
C HIS A 6 -25.42 39.66 -1.53
N ALA A 7 -24.43 40.37 -0.95
CA ALA A 7 -24.29 41.80 -1.18
C ALA A 7 -23.38 42.20 -2.34
N GLN A 8 -22.41 41.37 -2.77
CA GLN A 8 -21.65 41.58 -4.01
C GLN A 8 -21.19 40.22 -4.57
N PRO A 9 -21.23 40.01 -5.90
CA PRO A 9 -20.48 38.91 -6.47
C PRO A 9 -19.01 39.25 -6.27
N PHE A 10 -18.38 38.64 -5.27
CA PHE A 10 -16.92 38.56 -5.28
C PHE A 10 -16.55 37.95 -6.64
N THR A 11 -15.99 38.75 -7.54
CA THR A 11 -15.34 38.24 -8.75
C THR A 11 -14.07 37.57 -8.27
N TRP A 12 -14.21 36.29 -7.94
CA TRP A 12 -13.10 35.43 -7.60
C TRP A 12 -12.29 35.20 -8.86
N GLU A 13 -11.05 35.62 -8.76
CA GLU A 13 -10.02 35.38 -9.73
C GLU A 13 -9.01 34.43 -9.07
N ALA A 14 -8.64 33.34 -9.74
CA ALA A 14 -7.59 32.44 -9.27
C ALA A 14 -6.34 32.61 -10.15
N SER A 15 -5.15 32.66 -9.54
CA SER A 15 -3.88 32.69 -10.25
C SER A 15 -3.00 31.48 -9.92
N PHE A 16 -2.31 30.98 -10.94
CA PHE A 16 -1.42 29.81 -10.89
C PHE A 16 0.06 30.21 -10.95
N ASP A 17 0.34 31.51 -11.11
CA ASP A 17 1.65 32.10 -11.46
C ASP A 17 2.03 33.29 -10.57
N GLY A 18 1.41 33.43 -9.39
CA GLY A 18 1.73 34.53 -8.47
C GLY A 18 1.04 35.87 -8.78
N GLY A 19 -0.03 35.83 -9.57
CA GLY A 19 -0.93 36.95 -9.87
C GLY A 19 -0.89 37.44 -11.32
N GLU A 20 -0.15 36.78 -12.21
CA GLU A 20 0.01 37.22 -13.61
C GLU A 20 -1.17 36.82 -14.50
N ARG A 21 -1.84 35.70 -14.19
CA ARG A 21 -3.02 35.25 -14.92
C ARG A 21 -4.16 34.85 -13.99
N TRP A 22 -5.29 35.48 -14.22
CA TRP A 22 -6.51 35.32 -13.44
C TRP A 22 -7.56 34.54 -14.24
N LEU A 23 -8.12 33.47 -13.66
CA LEU A 23 -9.28 32.78 -14.21
C LEU A 23 -10.54 33.12 -13.42
N PRO A 24 -11.65 33.42 -14.10
CA PRO A 24 -12.92 33.61 -13.43
C PRO A 24 -13.42 32.27 -12.84
N TYR A 25 -14.14 32.33 -11.72
CA TYR A 25 -14.65 31.14 -11.01
C TYR A 25 -15.37 30.12 -11.92
N HIS A 26 -16.14 30.58 -12.92
CA HIS A 26 -16.85 29.69 -13.84
C HIS A 26 -15.94 28.95 -14.83
N ALA A 27 -14.68 29.37 -14.98
CA ALA A 27 -13.68 28.70 -15.80
C ALA A 27 -12.86 27.67 -14.99
N LEU A 28 -13.09 27.54 -13.69
CA LEU A 28 -12.42 26.58 -12.83
C LEU A 28 -13.07 25.19 -12.96
N SER A 29 -12.24 24.14 -12.82
CA SER A 29 -12.77 22.77 -12.69
C SER A 29 -13.51 22.61 -11.36
N ALA A 30 -14.33 21.55 -11.24
CA ALA A 30 -15.07 21.28 -10.01
C ALA A 30 -14.18 21.18 -8.75
N GLY A 31 -12.99 20.56 -8.86
CA GLY A 31 -12.02 20.49 -7.77
C GLY A 31 -11.46 21.86 -7.38
N HIS A 32 -11.10 22.69 -8.36
CA HIS A 32 -10.64 24.06 -8.13
C HIS A 32 -11.73 24.93 -7.47
N CYS A 33 -12.99 24.82 -7.92
CA CYS A 33 -14.13 25.51 -7.29
C CYS A 33 -14.30 25.12 -5.82
N ARG A 34 -14.23 23.82 -5.51
CA ARG A 34 -14.35 23.29 -4.14
C ARG A 34 -13.26 23.88 -3.25
N TRP A 35 -12.01 23.88 -3.72
CA TRP A 35 -10.88 24.42 -2.96
C TRP A 35 -10.92 25.93 -2.80
N ALA A 36 -11.29 26.67 -3.84
CA ALA A 36 -11.49 28.12 -3.73
C ALA A 36 -12.53 28.45 -2.65
N ALA A 37 -13.65 27.71 -2.60
CA ALA A 37 -14.67 27.88 -1.57
C ALA A 37 -14.17 27.53 -0.16
N THR A 38 -13.43 26.43 0.00
CA THR A 38 -12.82 26.02 1.28
C THR A 38 -11.81 27.05 1.77
N SER A 39 -10.87 27.47 0.91
CA SER A 39 -9.87 28.50 1.23
C SER A 39 -10.51 29.84 1.60
N THR A 40 -11.59 30.23 0.92
CA THR A 40 -12.36 31.43 1.27
C THR A 40 -12.93 31.35 2.68
N ARG A 41 -13.54 30.21 3.04
CA ARG A 41 -14.11 30.01 4.38
C ARG A 41 -13.02 30.06 5.45
N LEU A 42 -11.88 29.44 5.19
CA LEU A 42 -10.71 29.48 6.08
C LEU A 42 -10.18 30.90 6.25
N ALA A 43 -10.05 31.66 5.16
CA ALA A 43 -9.59 33.05 5.21
C ALA A 43 -10.56 33.95 6.00
N ILE A 44 -11.88 33.75 5.85
CA ILE A 44 -12.89 34.48 6.64
C ILE A 44 -12.75 34.14 8.11
N VAL A 45 -12.60 32.86 8.47
CA VAL A 45 -12.39 32.43 9.86
C VAL A 45 -11.16 33.11 10.46
N GLN A 46 -10.03 33.07 9.75
CA GLN A 46 -8.78 33.68 10.21
C GLN A 46 -8.90 35.20 10.36
N PHE A 47 -9.52 35.88 9.39
CA PHE A 47 -9.76 37.33 9.44
C PHE A 47 -10.61 37.72 10.66
N TRP A 48 -11.65 36.95 10.98
CA TRP A 48 -12.43 37.19 12.20
C TRP A 48 -11.60 37.01 13.46
N THR A 49 -10.71 36.02 13.51
CA THR A 49 -9.77 35.85 14.63
C THR A 49 -8.89 37.09 14.79
N GLU A 50 -8.22 37.53 13.71
CA GLU A 50 -7.29 38.66 13.73
C GLU A 50 -7.98 39.99 14.09
N ILE A 51 -9.16 40.27 13.52
CA ILE A 51 -9.90 41.51 13.81
C ILE A 51 -10.44 41.52 15.24
N VAL A 52 -10.98 40.41 15.73
CA VAL A 52 -11.55 40.36 17.08
C VAL A 52 -10.46 40.46 18.14
N GLU A 53 -9.27 39.87 17.91
CA GLU A 53 -8.09 40.08 18.75
C GLU A 53 -7.67 41.55 18.81
N THR A 54 -7.75 42.25 17.68
CA THR A 54 -7.34 43.66 17.58
C THR A 54 -8.36 44.63 18.20
N LEU A 55 -9.65 44.28 18.20
CA LEU A 55 -10.74 45.21 18.57
C LEU A 55 -11.29 45.04 20.00
N ASN A 56 -11.06 43.92 20.70
CA ASN A 56 -11.67 43.68 22.01
C ASN A 56 -10.66 43.75 23.18
N GLU A 57 -10.68 44.86 23.92
CA GLU A 57 -10.07 45.03 25.26
C GLU A 57 -10.77 44.14 26.31
N GLY A 58 -10.56 42.81 26.27
CA GLY A 58 -10.76 41.96 27.45
C GLY A 58 -11.97 41.02 27.49
N PHE A 59 -12.67 40.77 26.38
CA PHE A 59 -13.56 39.60 26.30
C PHE A 59 -13.46 38.94 24.92
N MET A 60 -12.63 37.90 24.84
CA MET A 60 -12.65 36.97 23.71
C MET A 60 -13.50 35.76 24.10
N PRO A 61 -14.60 35.46 23.40
CA PRO A 61 -14.89 34.06 23.21
C PRO A 61 -13.78 33.52 22.31
N LEU A 62 -12.93 32.64 22.85
CA LEU A 62 -12.04 31.77 22.07
C LEU A 62 -12.93 30.92 21.17
N TRP A 63 -13.31 31.45 20.01
CA TRP A 63 -14.09 30.70 19.04
C TRP A 63 -13.16 29.67 18.42
N HIS A 64 -13.22 28.47 18.97
CA HIS A 64 -12.63 27.31 18.35
C HIS A 64 -13.44 26.98 17.10
N THR A 65 -12.82 27.05 15.93
CA THR A 65 -13.50 26.72 14.68
C THR A 65 -13.37 25.23 14.42
N LEU A 66 -14.51 24.56 14.24
CA LEU A 66 -14.56 23.18 13.77
C LEU A 66 -14.86 23.16 12.28
N LEU A 67 -13.95 22.61 11.48
CA LEU A 67 -14.12 22.41 10.05
C LEU A 67 -14.37 20.94 9.76
N LEU A 68 -15.51 20.65 9.13
CA LEU A 68 -15.87 19.32 8.65
C LEU A 68 -15.70 19.29 7.13
N ILE A 69 -14.80 18.46 6.61
CA ILE A 69 -14.51 18.35 5.17
C ILE A 69 -14.74 16.91 4.71
N ASP A 70 -15.60 16.73 3.72
CA ASP A 70 -15.83 15.44 3.09
C ASP A 70 -15.09 15.35 1.76
N GLU A 71 -14.17 14.37 1.65
CA GLU A 71 -13.31 14.10 0.50
C GLU A 71 -12.55 15.37 0.02
N PRO A 72 -11.59 15.90 0.81
CA PRO A 72 -10.80 17.07 0.43
C PRO A 72 -10.08 16.91 -0.91
N GLU A 73 -9.69 15.69 -1.27
CA GLU A 73 -9.03 15.33 -2.53
C GLU A 73 -9.96 15.32 -3.76
N ARG A 74 -11.28 15.31 -3.57
CA ARG A 74 -12.20 15.00 -4.66
C ARG A 74 -12.12 16.01 -5.81
N GLY A 75 -11.85 15.48 -6.99
CA GLY A 75 -11.72 16.25 -8.23
C GLY A 75 -10.39 16.97 -8.36
N LEU A 76 -9.42 16.69 -7.48
CA LEU A 76 -8.04 17.12 -7.62
C LEU A 76 -7.19 16.03 -8.30
N PRO A 77 -6.13 16.43 -9.02
CA PRO A 77 -5.10 15.49 -9.44
C PRO A 77 -4.25 15.05 -8.23
N PRO A 78 -3.74 13.80 -8.22
CA PRO A 78 -2.92 13.27 -7.11
C PRO A 78 -1.72 14.15 -6.73
N SER A 79 -1.14 14.86 -7.71
CA SER A 79 -0.01 15.76 -7.49
C SER A 79 -0.32 16.96 -6.57
N ILE A 80 -1.59 17.30 -6.37
CA ILE A 80 -2.03 18.42 -5.53
C ILE A 80 -2.51 17.96 -4.15
N GLU A 81 -2.90 16.70 -3.99
CA GLU A 81 -3.41 16.15 -2.72
C GLU A 81 -2.43 16.41 -1.55
N ASN A 82 -1.13 16.13 -1.76
CA ASN A 82 -0.09 16.42 -0.77
C ASN A 82 -0.13 17.87 -0.27
N ARG A 83 -0.21 18.84 -1.19
CA ARG A 83 -0.25 20.27 -0.83
C ARG A 83 -1.50 20.64 -0.04
N VAL A 84 -2.61 20.00 -0.37
CA VAL A 84 -3.89 20.16 0.32
C VAL A 84 -3.80 19.68 1.75
N PHE A 85 -3.34 18.45 1.97
CA PHE A 85 -3.23 17.88 3.31
C PHE A 85 -2.14 18.59 4.12
N ASP A 86 -1.03 18.98 3.50
CA ASP A 86 -0.01 19.80 4.17
C ASP A 86 -0.59 21.14 4.63
N GLY A 87 -1.34 21.84 3.77
CA GLY A 87 -2.01 23.09 4.13
C GLY A 87 -3.03 22.93 5.26
N LEU A 88 -3.84 21.86 5.23
CA LEU A 88 -4.79 21.55 6.30
C LEU A 88 -4.08 21.24 7.63
N SER A 89 -2.89 20.63 7.58
CA SER A 89 -2.10 20.32 8.78
C SER A 89 -1.42 21.54 9.42
N GLN A 90 -1.33 22.64 8.68
CA GLN A 90 -0.68 23.89 9.11
C GLN A 90 -1.67 24.96 9.58
N LEU A 91 -2.95 24.63 9.68
CA LEU A 91 -3.95 25.56 10.16
C LEU A 91 -3.66 25.98 11.62
N PRO A 92 -4.06 27.19 12.03
CA PRO A 92 -3.87 27.67 13.39
C PRO A 92 -4.50 26.74 14.42
N GLN A 93 -3.94 26.70 15.64
CA GLN A 93 -4.45 25.85 16.74
C GLN A 93 -5.91 26.14 17.13
N SER A 94 -6.43 27.32 16.79
CA SER A 94 -7.84 27.70 16.96
C SER A 94 -8.79 27.00 15.98
N VAL A 95 -8.27 26.19 15.05
CA VAL A 95 -9.04 25.45 14.06
C VAL A 95 -8.82 23.95 14.24
N SER A 96 -9.89 23.20 14.51
CA SER A 96 -9.89 21.74 14.41
C SER A 96 -10.49 21.30 13.09
N VAL A 97 -9.83 20.38 12.40
CA VAL A 97 -10.33 19.78 11.16
C VAL A 97 -10.69 18.33 11.43
N ILE A 98 -11.92 17.94 11.07
CA ILE A 98 -12.33 16.55 10.95
C ILE A 98 -12.64 16.33 9.47
N MET A 99 -12.05 15.29 8.89
CA MET A 99 -12.25 14.98 7.49
C MET A 99 -12.43 13.49 7.23
N SER A 100 -13.29 13.17 6.28
CA SER A 100 -13.37 11.87 5.61
C SER A 100 -12.56 11.94 4.32
N THR A 101 -11.78 10.90 4.02
CA THR A 101 -10.93 10.85 2.83
C THR A 101 -10.66 9.41 2.44
N HIS A 102 -10.52 9.19 1.13
CA HIS A 102 -10.05 7.94 0.55
C HIS A 102 -8.57 8.06 0.11
N SER A 103 -7.97 9.23 0.28
CA SER A 103 -6.55 9.47 0.02
C SER A 103 -5.69 8.80 1.08
N THR A 104 -4.56 8.24 0.66
CA THR A 104 -3.55 7.69 1.57
C THR A 104 -2.55 8.71 2.06
N VAL A 105 -2.56 9.92 1.51
CA VAL A 105 -1.64 11.00 1.89
C VAL A 105 -1.65 11.27 3.40
N PRO A 106 -2.81 11.34 4.09
CA PRO A 106 -2.83 11.58 5.54
C PRO A 106 -2.17 10.48 6.37
N LEU A 107 -2.06 9.25 5.85
CA LEU A 107 -1.42 8.15 6.57
C LEU A 107 0.03 8.49 6.90
N THR A 108 0.69 9.26 6.04
CA THR A 108 2.12 9.59 6.16
C THR A 108 2.39 10.87 6.95
N ASN A 109 1.39 11.73 7.16
CA ASN A 109 1.59 13.02 7.82
C ASN A 109 1.36 12.91 9.35
N PRO A 110 2.39 13.12 10.19
CA PRO A 110 2.31 12.96 11.65
C PRO A 110 1.30 13.88 12.33
N ASN A 111 0.90 14.96 11.68
CA ASN A 111 0.00 15.95 12.27
C ASN A 111 -1.48 15.51 12.24
N PHE A 112 -1.81 14.45 11.51
CA PHE A 112 -3.16 13.90 11.52
C PHE A 112 -3.31 12.77 12.51
N GLU A 113 -4.46 12.70 13.16
CA GLU A 113 -4.92 11.51 13.83
C GLU A 113 -5.83 10.73 12.86
N ILE A 114 -5.56 9.43 12.67
CA ILE A 114 -6.26 8.63 11.67
C ILE A 114 -7.23 7.69 12.35
N TRP A 115 -8.47 7.75 11.90
CA TRP A 115 -9.55 6.87 12.32
C TRP A 115 -10.04 6.09 11.11
N PHE A 116 -10.02 4.77 11.19
CA PHE A 116 -10.60 3.92 10.17
C PHE A 116 -12.08 3.72 10.45
N CYS A 117 -12.90 3.93 9.43
CA CYS A 117 -14.32 3.62 9.44
C CYS A 117 -14.54 2.32 8.65
N GLY A 118 -14.75 1.22 9.36
CA GLY A 118 -15.01 -0.09 8.76
C GLY A 118 -16.47 -0.46 8.88
N ALA A 119 -17.01 -1.16 7.88
CA ALA A 119 -18.22 -1.96 8.03
C ALA A 119 -17.81 -3.43 7.94
N ASP A 120 -18.15 -4.23 8.94
CA ASP A 120 -17.98 -5.70 8.92
C ASP A 120 -19.12 -6.40 8.12
N GLY A 121 -19.98 -5.62 7.46
CA GLY A 121 -21.08 -6.10 6.64
C GLY A 121 -22.31 -6.57 7.44
N THR A 122 -22.23 -6.64 8.76
CA THR A 122 -23.33 -7.16 9.61
C THR A 122 -23.67 -6.27 10.81
N THR A 123 -22.81 -5.32 11.18
CA THR A 123 -22.99 -4.36 12.28
C THR A 123 -22.84 -2.90 11.81
N PRO A 124 -23.25 -1.91 12.63
CA PRO A 124 -23.04 -0.49 12.33
C PRO A 124 -21.55 -0.20 12.17
N SER A 125 -21.20 0.72 11.27
CA SER A 125 -19.80 1.08 11.01
C SER A 125 -19.06 1.39 12.31
N SER A 126 -17.92 0.73 12.52
CA SER A 126 -17.06 0.92 13.68
C SER A 126 -15.96 1.92 13.34
N LEU A 127 -15.65 2.80 14.31
CA LEU A 127 -14.52 3.72 14.23
C LEU A 127 -13.39 3.19 15.10
N THR A 128 -12.24 2.92 14.49
CA THR A 128 -11.05 2.43 15.18
C THR A 128 -9.89 3.36 14.90
N GLN A 129 -9.26 3.86 15.97
CA GLN A 129 -8.07 4.70 15.85
C GLN A 129 -6.90 3.86 15.30
N VAL A 130 -6.20 4.37 14.29
CA VAL A 130 -5.02 3.71 13.72
C VAL A 130 -3.78 4.17 14.50
N PRO A 131 -3.09 3.27 15.23
CA PRO A 131 -1.96 3.67 16.06
C PRO A 131 -0.78 4.23 15.23
N TRP A 132 -0.06 5.21 15.76
CA TRP A 132 1.08 5.84 15.06
C TRP A 132 2.15 4.84 14.58
N ARG A 133 2.51 3.85 15.41
CA ARG A 133 3.46 2.80 15.02
C ARG A 133 3.02 2.04 13.76
N VAL A 134 1.71 1.89 13.57
CA VAL A 134 1.14 1.20 12.42
C VAL A 134 1.27 2.05 11.16
N ARG A 135 1.11 3.37 11.30
CA ARG A 135 1.33 4.35 10.23
C ARG A 135 2.79 4.52 9.82
N GLN A 136 3.72 4.32 10.75
CA GLN A 136 5.14 4.31 10.43
C GLN A 136 5.52 3.16 9.49
N MET A 137 4.83 2.02 9.58
CA MET A 137 5.13 0.89 8.69
C MET A 137 4.63 1.10 7.26
N THR A 138 3.54 1.84 7.06
CA THR A 138 3.06 2.21 5.72
C THR A 138 3.90 3.31 5.08
N THR A 139 4.59 4.13 5.88
CA THR A 139 5.50 5.19 5.39
C THR A 139 6.91 4.72 5.06
N LEU A 140 7.37 3.64 5.70
CA LEU A 140 8.79 3.29 5.71
C LEU A 140 9.35 2.75 4.39
N ARG A 141 8.55 2.47 3.35
CA ARG A 141 9.11 1.74 2.18
C ARG A 141 8.68 2.12 0.77
N THR A 142 7.69 2.98 0.54
CA THR A 142 7.22 3.19 -0.84
C THR A 142 6.90 4.64 -1.16
N PRO A 143 7.92 5.48 -1.45
CA PRO A 143 7.69 6.83 -1.98
C PRO A 143 6.95 6.85 -3.34
N ASN A 144 6.83 5.69 -4.02
CA ASN A 144 6.25 5.57 -5.36
C ASN A 144 5.07 4.60 -5.47
N VAL A 145 4.65 3.93 -4.40
CA VAL A 145 3.40 3.16 -4.48
C VAL A 145 2.28 4.17 -4.35
N SER A 146 1.71 4.51 -5.51
CA SER A 146 0.34 5.00 -5.58
C SER A 146 -0.49 3.94 -4.89
N HIS A 147 -0.77 4.10 -3.59
CA HIS A 147 -1.73 3.24 -2.94
C HIS A 147 -3.00 3.38 -3.77
N PRO A 148 -3.46 2.31 -4.44
CA PRO A 148 -4.70 2.42 -5.16
C PRO A 148 -5.71 2.88 -4.13
N SER A 149 -6.42 3.96 -4.45
CA SER A 149 -7.53 4.39 -3.63
C SER A 149 -8.31 3.13 -3.27
N ILE A 150 -8.46 2.89 -1.97
CA ILE A 150 -9.23 1.76 -1.43
C ILE A 150 -10.71 2.14 -1.61
N ASP A 151 -11.04 2.50 -2.83
CA ASP A 151 -12.33 2.95 -3.28
C ASP A 151 -13.12 1.72 -3.69
N SER A 152 -14.30 1.59 -3.08
CA SER A 152 -15.61 1.06 -3.52
C SER A 152 -15.75 -0.09 -4.54
N GLY A 153 -14.66 -0.66 -5.06
CA GLY A 153 -14.62 -1.87 -5.87
C GLY A 153 -14.17 -3.09 -5.06
N PRO A 154 -14.02 -4.25 -5.71
CA PRO A 154 -13.58 -5.47 -5.07
C PRO A 154 -12.23 -5.28 -4.35
N ALA A 155 -12.08 -5.85 -3.14
CA ALA A 155 -10.98 -5.55 -2.23
C ALA A 155 -9.60 -5.87 -2.84
N PRO A 156 -8.60 -4.97 -2.73
CA PRO A 156 -7.30 -5.18 -3.37
C PRO A 156 -6.62 -6.45 -2.87
N VAL A 157 -5.73 -7.04 -3.68
CA VAL A 157 -4.87 -8.14 -3.23
C VAL A 157 -3.52 -7.55 -2.88
N VAL A 158 -3.05 -7.76 -1.65
CA VAL A 158 -1.71 -7.34 -1.23
C VAL A 158 -0.77 -8.52 -1.40
N LEU A 159 0.15 -8.46 -2.37
CA LEU A 159 1.16 -9.48 -2.61
C LEU A 159 2.43 -9.13 -1.85
N PHE A 160 2.79 -9.97 -0.86
CA PHE A 160 4.04 -9.87 -0.14
C PHE A 160 5.18 -10.51 -0.93
N ILE A 161 6.21 -9.71 -1.15
CA ILE A 161 7.39 -10.06 -1.92
C ILE A 161 8.61 -9.92 -1.01
N ASP A 162 9.51 -10.88 -1.11
CA ASP A 162 10.65 -11.01 -0.23
C ASP A 162 11.75 -9.98 -0.51
N ASN A 163 12.00 -9.65 -1.78
CA ASN A 163 13.08 -8.74 -2.19
C ASN A 163 12.70 -7.77 -3.33
N GLU A 164 13.50 -6.71 -3.48
CA GLU A 164 13.29 -5.61 -4.43
C GLU A 164 13.44 -6.05 -5.89
N ILE A 165 14.24 -7.09 -6.15
CA ILE A 165 14.46 -7.59 -7.50
C ILE A 165 13.21 -8.31 -8.00
N ASP A 166 12.64 -9.23 -7.20
CA ASP A 166 11.40 -9.93 -7.50
C ASP A 166 10.26 -8.92 -7.73
N GLU A 167 10.17 -7.88 -6.89
CA GLU A 167 9.20 -6.78 -7.06
C GLU A 167 9.37 -6.09 -8.42
N ALA A 168 10.59 -5.69 -8.76
CA ALA A 168 10.86 -4.99 -10.02
C ALA A 168 10.54 -5.84 -11.25
N VAL A 169 10.86 -7.15 -11.23
CA VAL A 169 10.52 -8.04 -12.33
C VAL A 169 9.01 -8.18 -12.49
N ILE A 170 8.28 -8.35 -11.38
CA ILE A 170 6.81 -8.42 -11.40
C ILE A 170 6.22 -7.12 -11.92
N GLN A 171 6.70 -5.97 -11.47
CA GLN A 171 6.23 -4.67 -11.95
C GLN A 171 6.43 -4.53 -13.46
N VAL A 172 7.56 -4.98 -14.02
CA VAL A 172 7.82 -4.82 -15.46
C VAL A 172 6.98 -5.74 -16.34
N PHE A 173 6.79 -7.02 -15.96
CA PHE A 173 6.03 -7.95 -16.81
C PHE A 173 4.54 -7.95 -16.55
N LEU A 174 4.13 -7.68 -15.32
CA LEU A 174 2.76 -7.86 -14.86
C LEU A 174 2.11 -6.53 -14.49
N GLU A 175 2.70 -5.36 -14.83
CA GLU A 175 2.15 -4.04 -14.49
C GLU A 175 0.65 -3.93 -14.79
N ASP A 176 0.27 -4.23 -16.03
CA ASP A 176 -1.10 -4.12 -16.50
C ASP A 176 -2.03 -5.14 -15.83
N LEU A 177 -1.52 -6.34 -15.55
CA LEU A 177 -2.27 -7.39 -14.86
C LEU A 177 -2.46 -7.07 -13.37
N CYS A 178 -1.42 -6.58 -12.70
CA CYS A 178 -1.47 -6.11 -11.32
C CYS A 178 -2.41 -4.92 -11.20
N ARG A 179 -2.35 -3.96 -12.15
CA ARG A 179 -3.27 -2.83 -12.21
C ARG A 179 -4.73 -3.30 -12.40
N ALA A 180 -4.97 -4.20 -13.36
CA ALA A 180 -6.30 -4.76 -13.62
C ALA A 180 -6.83 -5.57 -12.43
N GLY A 181 -5.98 -6.33 -11.76
CA GLY A 181 -6.32 -7.15 -10.58
C GLY A 181 -6.28 -6.41 -9.25
N ARG A 182 -6.01 -5.09 -9.25
CA ARG A 182 -5.80 -4.27 -8.04
C ARG A 182 -4.81 -4.93 -7.06
N VAL A 183 -3.74 -5.51 -7.60
CA VAL A 183 -2.67 -6.13 -6.84
C VAL A 183 -1.70 -5.04 -6.39
N VAL A 184 -1.51 -4.92 -5.08
CA VAL A 184 -0.51 -4.06 -4.45
C VAL A 184 0.67 -4.92 -4.06
N LEU A 185 1.83 -4.63 -4.64
CA LEU A 185 3.08 -5.28 -4.29
C LEU A 185 3.64 -4.61 -3.03
N ILE A 186 3.98 -5.41 -2.01
CA ILE A 186 4.66 -4.91 -0.82
C ILE A 186 5.89 -5.76 -0.56
N ASN A 187 7.04 -5.10 -0.60
CA ASN A 187 8.29 -5.71 -0.23
C ASN A 187 8.53 -5.68 1.28
N VAL A 188 8.71 -6.87 1.85
CA VAL A 188 8.90 -7.09 3.29
C VAL A 188 10.38 -7.19 3.72
N ASN A 189 11.35 -7.23 2.79
CA ASN A 189 12.83 -7.36 2.98
C ASN A 189 13.19 -8.05 4.32
N ASP A 190 13.01 -9.37 4.40
CA ASP A 190 13.36 -10.27 5.52
C ASP A 190 12.83 -9.91 6.92
N SER A 191 12.07 -8.83 7.08
CA SER A 191 11.66 -8.32 8.39
C SER A 191 10.31 -8.91 8.81
N THR A 192 10.35 -10.11 9.38
CA THR A 192 9.18 -10.83 9.90
C THR A 192 8.33 -9.98 10.87
N GLN A 193 8.96 -9.11 11.67
CA GLN A 193 8.26 -8.17 12.57
C GLN A 193 7.41 -7.14 11.82
N ASN A 194 7.93 -6.56 10.72
CA ASN A 194 7.17 -5.60 9.92
C ASN A 194 6.04 -6.29 9.18
N CYS A 195 6.27 -7.54 8.73
CA CYS A 195 5.25 -8.32 8.06
C CYS A 195 4.04 -8.61 8.95
N SER A 196 4.23 -9.10 10.18
CA SER A 196 3.10 -9.38 11.08
C SER A 196 2.27 -8.14 11.37
N ALA A 197 2.92 -7.01 11.63
CA ALA A 197 2.22 -5.78 11.98
C ALA A 197 1.54 -5.12 10.77
N LEU A 198 2.13 -5.24 9.56
CA LEU A 198 1.48 -4.87 8.31
C LEU A 198 0.28 -5.79 7.99
N THR A 199 0.42 -7.09 8.21
CA THR A 199 -0.67 -8.07 8.07
C THR A 199 -1.83 -7.68 8.98
N SER A 200 -1.56 -7.43 10.26
CA SER A 200 -2.58 -6.96 11.21
C SER A 200 -3.26 -5.69 10.73
N TYR A 201 -2.50 -4.72 10.19
CA TYR A 201 -3.07 -3.49 9.63
C TYR A 201 -4.01 -3.78 8.47
N ILE A 202 -3.58 -4.60 7.51
CA ILE A 202 -4.37 -4.95 6.33
C ILE A 202 -5.66 -5.66 6.76
N LEU A 203 -5.60 -6.56 7.74
CA LEU A 203 -6.77 -7.27 8.23
C LEU A 203 -7.75 -6.33 8.95
N HIS A 204 -7.27 -5.49 9.86
CA HIS A 204 -8.13 -4.61 10.68
C HIS A 204 -8.70 -3.42 9.89
N PHE A 205 -7.98 -2.91 8.90
CA PHE A 205 -8.27 -1.62 8.26
C PHE A 205 -8.49 -1.73 6.75
N SER A 206 -8.62 -2.94 6.23
CA SER A 206 -9.04 -3.15 4.84
C SER A 206 -9.75 -4.49 4.72
N ARG A 207 -10.40 -4.71 3.57
CA ARG A 207 -10.91 -6.04 3.18
C ARG A 207 -9.95 -6.78 2.26
N ALA A 208 -8.73 -6.27 2.10
CA ALA A 208 -7.78 -6.78 1.13
C ALA A 208 -7.41 -8.25 1.43
N ARG A 209 -7.28 -9.07 0.40
CA ARG A 209 -6.68 -10.40 0.57
C ARG A 209 -5.17 -10.25 0.62
N ILE A 210 -4.52 -11.06 1.42
CA ILE A 210 -3.07 -11.06 1.57
C ILE A 210 -2.56 -12.27 0.83
N CYS A 211 -1.69 -12.07 -0.16
CA CYS A 211 -1.06 -13.12 -0.91
C CYS A 211 0.41 -13.22 -0.51
N VAL A 212 0.84 -14.42 -0.13
CA VAL A 212 2.26 -14.70 0.12
C VAL A 212 2.79 -15.58 -1.00
N THR A 213 3.96 -15.18 -1.52
CA THR A 213 4.67 -15.89 -2.57
C THR A 213 5.70 -16.81 -1.95
N LEU A 214 5.58 -18.12 -2.17
CA LEU A 214 6.53 -19.14 -1.71
C LEU A 214 7.45 -19.55 -2.86
N LYS A 215 8.76 -19.47 -2.67
CA LYS A 215 9.74 -19.99 -3.63
C LYS A 215 9.90 -21.51 -3.45
N ASN A 216 10.37 -22.19 -4.50
CA ASN A 216 10.62 -23.64 -4.55
C ASN A 216 9.37 -24.55 -4.47
N ASP A 217 9.62 -25.86 -4.42
CA ASP A 217 8.65 -26.94 -4.21
C ASP A 217 7.92 -26.91 -2.85
N ALA A 218 8.16 -25.90 -2.01
CA ALA A 218 7.47 -25.72 -0.74
C ALA A 218 5.97 -25.37 -0.94
N HIS A 219 5.61 -24.85 -2.12
CA HIS A 219 4.25 -24.36 -2.40
C HIS A 219 3.15 -25.43 -2.26
N PRO A 220 3.19 -26.63 -2.90
CA PRO A 220 2.15 -27.64 -2.75
C PRO A 220 1.98 -28.14 -1.31
N ALA A 221 3.09 -28.31 -0.59
CA ALA A 221 3.08 -28.74 0.81
C ALA A 221 2.47 -27.68 1.72
N ALA A 222 2.85 -26.41 1.53
CA ALA A 222 2.33 -25.29 2.30
C ALA A 222 0.85 -25.02 2.03
N VAL A 223 0.40 -25.07 0.77
CA VAL A 223 -1.02 -24.93 0.42
C VAL A 223 -1.85 -26.06 1.03
N LYS A 224 -1.36 -27.30 0.95
CA LYS A 224 -2.05 -28.46 1.54
C LYS A 224 -2.18 -28.32 3.05
N MET A 225 -1.10 -27.92 3.72
CA MET A 225 -1.11 -27.67 5.16
C MET A 225 -2.04 -26.52 5.52
N TRP A 226 -1.96 -25.38 4.82
CA TRP A 226 -2.82 -24.22 5.04
C TRP A 226 -4.29 -24.59 4.94
N LYS A 227 -4.68 -25.30 3.88
CA LYS A 227 -6.06 -25.77 3.71
C LYS A 227 -6.51 -26.68 4.86
N SER A 228 -5.66 -27.61 5.31
CA SER A 228 -6.01 -28.44 6.47
C SER A 228 -6.10 -27.65 7.77
N THR A 229 -5.21 -26.69 8.00
CA THR A 229 -5.17 -25.91 9.24
C THR A 229 -6.28 -24.87 9.31
N ALA A 230 -6.58 -24.19 8.20
CA ALA A 230 -7.69 -23.24 8.09
C ALA A 230 -9.04 -23.93 8.38
N LEU A 231 -9.26 -25.13 7.83
CA LEU A 231 -10.46 -25.93 8.09
C LEU A 231 -10.54 -26.44 9.55
N GLU A 232 -9.41 -26.75 10.19
CA GLU A 232 -9.38 -27.21 11.58
C GLU A 232 -9.51 -26.06 12.60
N THR A 233 -9.05 -24.85 12.27
CA THR A 233 -9.06 -23.70 13.20
C THR A 233 -10.43 -23.04 13.37
N GLU A 234 -11.38 -23.25 12.47
CA GLU A 234 -12.81 -23.00 12.74
C GLU A 234 -13.32 -23.77 13.97
N SER A 235 -12.69 -24.90 14.32
CA SER A 235 -13.15 -25.79 15.39
C SER A 235 -12.36 -25.70 16.71
N ARG A 236 -11.11 -25.22 16.67
CA ARG A 236 -10.20 -25.19 17.84
C ARG A 236 -9.24 -23.99 17.77
N GLY A 237 -9.55 -22.94 18.51
CA GLY A 237 -8.73 -21.73 18.59
C GLY A 237 -7.25 -22.00 18.86
N SER A 238 -6.41 -21.45 17.99
CA SER A 238 -4.95 -21.23 18.01
C SER A 238 -4.05 -22.27 18.70
N PHE A 239 -3.15 -22.91 17.94
CA PHE A 239 -1.71 -23.05 18.29
C PHE A 239 -0.85 -23.79 17.23
N PHE A 240 -1.39 -24.32 16.13
CA PHE A 240 -0.72 -25.42 15.40
C PHE A 240 0.27 -25.04 14.28
N GLY A 241 0.45 -23.77 13.93
CA GLY A 241 1.17 -23.37 12.71
C GLY A 241 2.71 -23.47 12.76
N LYS A 242 3.36 -22.83 13.75
CA LYS A 242 4.82 -22.59 13.67
C LYS A 242 5.68 -23.86 13.74
N THR A 243 5.35 -24.80 14.63
CA THR A 243 6.23 -25.96 14.89
C THR A 243 6.12 -27.01 13.78
N LEU A 244 4.90 -27.34 13.36
CA LEU A 244 4.66 -28.34 12.31
C LEU A 244 5.14 -27.84 10.95
N PHE A 245 4.95 -26.55 10.65
CA PHE A 245 5.37 -25.98 9.37
C PHE A 245 6.89 -25.94 9.27
N ARG A 246 7.60 -25.46 10.30
CA ARG A 246 9.06 -25.40 10.30
C ARG A 246 9.72 -26.77 10.19
N GLU A 247 9.10 -27.82 10.75
CA GLU A 247 9.55 -29.20 10.61
C GLU A 247 9.40 -29.75 9.18
N ILE A 248 8.39 -29.29 8.42
CA ILE A 248 8.09 -29.79 7.07
C ILE A 248 8.87 -29.03 5.99
N THR A 249 9.07 -27.73 6.15
CA THR A 249 9.57 -26.85 5.07
C THR A 249 10.97 -26.27 5.30
N GLY A 250 11.58 -26.49 6.47
CA GLY A 250 12.92 -25.99 6.80
C GLY A 250 12.98 -24.48 7.12
N ASP A 251 14.20 -23.96 7.34
CA ASP A 251 14.50 -22.57 7.70
C ASP A 251 14.60 -21.63 6.46
N LEU A 252 13.63 -21.71 5.55
CA LEU A 252 13.55 -20.78 4.41
C LEU A 252 12.87 -19.47 4.84
N ASN A 253 13.37 -18.32 4.36
CA ASN A 253 12.83 -17.01 4.75
C ASN A 253 11.36 -16.83 4.33
N ASP A 254 10.98 -17.25 3.13
CA ASP A 254 9.59 -17.17 2.64
C ASP A 254 8.61 -18.02 3.44
N VAL A 255 9.09 -19.15 3.96
CA VAL A 255 8.34 -20.04 4.84
C VAL A 255 8.09 -19.35 6.18
N SER A 256 9.11 -18.72 6.75
CA SER A 256 8.97 -17.92 7.95
C SER A 256 7.98 -16.77 7.74
N LEU A 257 8.04 -16.10 6.58
CA LEU A 257 7.09 -15.06 6.19
C LEU A 257 5.66 -15.60 6.16
N PHE A 258 5.40 -16.68 5.43
CA PHE A 258 4.09 -17.30 5.35
C PHE A 258 3.56 -17.73 6.72
N ALA A 259 4.40 -18.33 7.58
CA ALA A 259 4.01 -18.71 8.93
C ALA A 259 3.58 -17.50 9.78
N HIS A 260 4.34 -16.40 9.71
CA HIS A 260 4.01 -15.18 10.46
C HIS A 260 2.72 -14.52 9.96
N VAL A 261 2.50 -14.48 8.64
CA VAL A 261 1.25 -13.99 8.05
C VAL A 261 0.09 -14.89 8.45
N GLY A 262 0.26 -16.21 8.27
CA GLY A 262 -0.73 -17.23 8.58
C GLY A 262 -1.22 -17.13 10.03
N ASP A 263 -0.29 -17.02 10.99
CA ASP A 263 -0.66 -16.90 12.40
C ASP A 263 -1.49 -15.65 12.68
N VAL A 264 -1.14 -14.51 12.07
CA VAL A 264 -1.88 -13.26 12.26
C VAL A 264 -3.27 -13.35 11.65
N VAL A 265 -3.38 -13.93 10.45
CA VAL A 265 -4.66 -14.12 9.74
C VAL A 265 -5.58 -15.08 10.51
N VAL A 266 -5.06 -16.22 10.98
CA VAL A 266 -5.82 -17.16 11.81
C VAL A 266 -6.24 -16.52 13.13
N SER A 267 -5.33 -15.77 13.78
CA SER A 267 -5.64 -15.11 15.05
C SER A 267 -6.71 -14.02 14.90
N ALA A 268 -6.81 -13.41 13.71
CA ALA A 268 -7.86 -12.46 13.37
C ALA A 268 -9.21 -13.15 13.04
N GLY A 269 -9.23 -14.47 12.85
CA GLY A 269 -10.42 -15.22 12.47
C GLY A 269 -10.82 -15.06 11.00
N GLU A 270 -9.87 -14.69 10.12
CA GLU A 270 -10.13 -14.43 8.69
C GLU A 270 -9.22 -15.29 7.76
N PRO A 271 -9.10 -16.62 7.97
CA PRO A 271 -8.20 -17.50 7.19
C PRO A 271 -8.44 -17.45 5.68
N GLU A 272 -9.66 -17.17 5.24
CA GLU A 272 -10.04 -17.01 3.83
C GLU A 272 -9.36 -15.82 3.14
N ARG A 273 -8.82 -14.86 3.91
CA ARG A 273 -8.10 -13.70 3.35
C ARG A 273 -6.65 -14.01 3.01
N LEU A 274 -6.08 -15.14 3.44
CA LEU A 274 -4.72 -15.54 3.06
C LEU A 274 -4.75 -16.40 1.79
N LEU A 275 -4.11 -15.88 0.75
CA LEU A 275 -3.82 -16.58 -0.48
C LEU A 275 -2.35 -17.00 -0.48
N VAL A 276 -2.07 -18.18 -1.02
CA VAL A 276 -0.72 -18.69 -1.17
C VAL A 276 -0.51 -18.99 -2.64
N THR A 277 0.57 -18.46 -3.17
CA THR A 277 1.03 -18.76 -4.54
C THR A 277 2.52 -19.05 -4.49
N GLY A 278 3.09 -19.55 -5.57
CA GLY A 278 4.51 -19.89 -5.60
C GLY A 278 5.09 -20.07 -6.99
N TRP A 279 6.41 -20.13 -7.01
CA TRP A 279 7.26 -20.23 -8.19
C TRP A 279 7.89 -21.62 -8.18
N GLY A 280 8.11 -22.22 -9.35
CA GLY A 280 8.83 -23.50 -9.40
C GLY A 280 10.30 -23.38 -8.99
N ARG A 281 10.84 -22.16 -8.98
CA ARG A 281 12.27 -21.88 -8.77
C ARG A 281 12.57 -21.06 -7.51
N PRO A 282 13.84 -21.05 -7.05
CA PRO A 282 14.26 -20.32 -5.85
C PRO A 282 14.31 -18.80 -6.02
N SER A 283 14.27 -18.29 -7.24
CA SER A 283 14.35 -16.85 -7.55
C SER A 283 14.06 -16.64 -9.03
N VAL A 284 13.48 -15.48 -9.36
CA VAL A 284 13.27 -15.05 -10.75
C VAL A 284 14.56 -14.95 -11.56
N LEU A 285 15.73 -14.84 -10.91
CA LEU A 285 17.01 -14.84 -11.62
C LEU A 285 17.24 -16.11 -12.41
N HIS A 286 16.77 -17.26 -11.91
CA HIS A 286 16.98 -18.55 -12.56
C HIS A 286 16.35 -18.62 -13.94
N ASP A 287 15.39 -17.75 -14.21
CA ASP A 287 14.70 -17.63 -15.49
C ASP A 287 15.45 -16.77 -16.51
N LEU A 288 16.54 -16.11 -16.08
CA LEU A 288 17.32 -15.21 -16.91
C LEU A 288 18.57 -15.91 -17.45
N PRO A 289 19.13 -15.46 -18.59
CA PRO A 289 20.39 -16.00 -19.07
C PRO A 289 21.52 -15.72 -18.06
N VAL A 290 22.13 -16.77 -17.52
CA VAL A 290 23.25 -16.62 -16.56
C VAL A 290 24.39 -15.78 -17.14
N SER A 291 24.61 -15.86 -18.45
CA SER A 291 25.64 -15.12 -19.18
C SER A 291 25.44 -13.60 -19.18
N ASP A 292 24.23 -13.10 -18.90
CA ASP A 292 23.99 -11.66 -18.73
C ASP A 292 24.57 -11.12 -17.41
N PHE A 293 24.77 -11.99 -16.42
CA PHE A 293 25.28 -11.62 -15.10
C PHE A 293 26.71 -12.09 -14.86
N LEU A 294 27.03 -13.30 -15.34
CA LEU A 294 28.26 -14.02 -15.06
C LEU A 294 28.75 -14.73 -16.32
N THR A 295 29.62 -14.06 -17.07
CA THR A 295 30.11 -14.55 -18.38
C THR A 295 30.90 -15.86 -18.32
N GLN A 296 31.44 -16.20 -17.15
CA GLN A 296 32.25 -17.40 -16.91
C GLN A 296 31.43 -18.65 -16.55
N PHE A 297 30.11 -18.54 -16.42
CA PHE A 297 29.21 -19.64 -16.09
C PHE A 297 28.29 -19.96 -17.27
N SER A 298 27.95 -21.25 -17.43
CA SER A 298 27.12 -21.72 -18.55
C SER A 298 25.69 -22.04 -18.14
N SER A 299 25.47 -22.29 -16.85
CA SER A 299 24.15 -22.54 -16.26
C SER A 299 24.04 -21.94 -14.85
N TRP A 300 22.82 -21.79 -14.34
CA TRP A 300 22.59 -21.42 -12.93
C TRP A 300 23.03 -22.50 -11.95
N ALA A 301 22.98 -23.78 -12.35
CA ALA A 301 23.48 -24.88 -11.52
C ALA A 301 24.99 -24.73 -11.26
N ASP A 302 25.76 -24.30 -12.27
CA ASP A 302 27.21 -24.04 -12.12
C ASP A 302 27.48 -22.92 -11.08
N VAL A 303 26.58 -21.92 -11.03
CA VAL A 303 26.66 -20.78 -10.09
C VAL A 303 26.34 -21.25 -8.68
N GLU A 304 25.32 -22.08 -8.51
CA GLU A 304 24.93 -22.65 -7.21
C GLU A 304 26.02 -23.57 -6.64
N GLU A 305 26.66 -24.40 -7.47
CA GLU A 305 27.81 -25.22 -7.05
C GLU A 305 29.00 -24.37 -6.56
N SER A 306 29.10 -23.13 -7.05
CA SER A 306 30.10 -22.15 -6.62
C SER A 306 29.64 -21.26 -5.47
N GLY A 307 28.40 -21.45 -5.01
CA GLY A 307 27.78 -20.76 -3.89
C GLY A 307 28.32 -21.22 -2.53
N ILE A 308 28.23 -20.35 -1.54
CA ILE A 308 28.48 -20.74 -0.15
C ILE A 308 27.17 -21.32 0.42
N PRO A 309 27.19 -22.45 1.16
CA PRO A 309 25.97 -23.00 1.75
C PRO A 309 25.23 -21.97 2.61
N GLY A 310 23.96 -21.75 2.31
CA GLY A 310 23.10 -20.76 3.00
C GLY A 310 23.16 -19.34 2.42
N GLU A 311 24.01 -19.08 1.44
CA GLU A 311 24.03 -17.83 0.67
C GLU A 311 22.85 -17.83 -0.32
N SER A 312 22.15 -16.70 -0.44
CA SER A 312 21.12 -16.52 -1.47
C SER A 312 21.77 -16.42 -2.86
N ILE A 313 21.03 -16.78 -3.91
CA ILE A 313 21.56 -16.64 -5.29
C ILE A 313 21.93 -15.19 -5.62
N TYR A 314 21.24 -14.21 -5.03
CA TYR A 314 21.53 -12.78 -5.17
C TYR A 314 22.90 -12.41 -4.58
N GLU A 315 23.22 -12.93 -3.40
CA GLU A 315 24.50 -12.75 -2.73
C GLU A 315 25.62 -13.47 -3.48
N THR A 316 25.38 -14.72 -3.92
CA THR A 316 26.34 -15.49 -4.72
C THR A 316 26.69 -14.77 -6.01
N VAL A 317 25.71 -14.25 -6.75
CA VAL A 317 25.95 -13.45 -7.97
C VAL A 317 26.71 -12.17 -7.65
N SER A 318 26.31 -11.44 -6.61
CA SER A 318 26.99 -10.20 -6.21
C SER A 318 28.46 -10.42 -5.88
N ARG A 319 28.75 -11.52 -5.17
CA ARG A 319 30.11 -11.94 -4.84
C ARG A 319 30.91 -12.35 -6.07
N LEU A 320 30.35 -13.19 -6.94
CA LEU A 320 31.04 -13.67 -8.14
C LEU A 320 31.28 -12.57 -9.19
N ARG A 321 30.50 -11.48 -9.16
CA ARG A 321 30.70 -10.28 -9.99
C ARG A 321 31.70 -9.28 -9.40
N ASP A 322 32.11 -9.44 -8.14
CA ASP A 322 32.81 -8.42 -7.35
C ASP A 322 32.05 -7.06 -7.30
N SER A 323 30.71 -7.10 -7.43
CA SER A 323 29.86 -5.91 -7.40
C SER A 323 28.42 -6.26 -7.01
N PRO A 324 27.71 -5.42 -6.24
CA PRO A 324 26.31 -5.67 -5.90
C PRO A 324 25.44 -5.85 -7.14
N LEU A 325 24.61 -6.89 -7.15
CA LEU A 325 23.57 -7.05 -8.15
C LEU A 325 22.48 -6.01 -7.91
N THR A 326 22.18 -5.22 -8.94
CA THR A 326 21.19 -4.14 -8.88
C THR A 326 19.92 -4.50 -9.65
N VAL A 327 18.80 -3.85 -9.32
CA VAL A 327 17.56 -3.93 -10.11
C VAL A 327 17.82 -3.59 -11.58
N ASN A 328 18.65 -2.58 -11.87
CA ASN A 328 18.95 -2.17 -13.24
C ASN A 328 19.67 -3.25 -14.06
N ASP A 329 20.54 -4.06 -13.43
CA ASP A 329 21.19 -5.19 -14.10
C ASP A 329 20.15 -6.20 -14.59
N VAL A 330 19.19 -6.52 -13.70
CA VAL A 330 18.11 -7.47 -13.98
C VAL A 330 17.18 -6.93 -15.06
N LEU A 331 16.76 -5.67 -14.95
CA LEU A 331 15.92 -5.01 -15.97
C LEU A 331 16.61 -4.95 -17.34
N ALA A 332 17.92 -4.77 -17.39
CA ALA A 332 18.68 -4.77 -18.64
C ALA A 332 18.72 -6.14 -19.32
N SER A 333 18.82 -7.23 -18.54
CA SER A 333 18.70 -8.61 -19.05
C SER A 333 17.28 -8.89 -19.54
N LEU A 334 16.27 -8.48 -18.77
CA LEU A 334 14.86 -8.64 -19.14
C LEU A 334 14.49 -7.96 -20.45
N GLY A 335 15.00 -6.76 -20.71
CA GLY A 335 14.77 -6.05 -21.98
C GLY A 335 15.30 -6.79 -23.22
N ARG A 336 16.13 -7.82 -23.07
CA ARG A 336 16.64 -8.66 -24.15
C ARG A 336 15.80 -9.91 -24.41
N LEU A 337 14.90 -10.27 -23.50
CA LEU A 337 14.03 -11.43 -23.65
C LEU A 337 12.86 -11.11 -24.59
N SER A 338 12.67 -11.93 -25.62
CA SER A 338 11.53 -11.80 -26.54
C SER A 338 10.22 -12.34 -25.97
N THR A 339 10.28 -13.14 -24.90
CA THR A 339 9.14 -13.79 -24.26
C THR A 339 9.32 -13.80 -22.73
N PRO A 340 8.24 -13.64 -21.95
CA PRO A 340 8.30 -13.79 -20.50
C PRO A 340 8.72 -15.22 -20.14
N PRO A 341 9.51 -15.42 -19.08
CA PRO A 341 9.78 -16.73 -18.51
C PRO A 341 8.52 -17.50 -18.12
N ASP A 342 8.59 -18.84 -18.17
CA ASP A 342 7.47 -19.74 -17.87
C ASP A 342 6.92 -19.56 -16.44
N ASP A 343 7.77 -19.28 -15.44
CA ASP A 343 7.31 -19.05 -14.07
C ASP A 343 6.61 -17.68 -13.92
N LEU A 344 6.98 -16.66 -14.72
CA LEU A 344 6.20 -15.43 -14.79
C LEU A 344 4.84 -15.64 -15.47
N LEU A 345 4.72 -16.59 -16.41
CA LEU A 345 3.43 -16.96 -16.99
C LEU A 345 2.51 -17.60 -15.93
N ARG A 346 3.05 -18.42 -15.02
CA ARG A 346 2.27 -18.96 -13.89
C ARG A 346 1.79 -17.88 -12.93
N LEU A 347 2.64 -16.92 -12.60
CA LEU A 347 2.25 -15.77 -11.80
C LEU A 347 1.23 -14.89 -12.54
N ALA A 348 1.39 -14.70 -13.85
CA ALA A 348 0.41 -14.01 -14.68
C ALA A 348 -0.94 -14.72 -14.67
N ASP A 349 -0.97 -16.04 -14.78
CA ASP A 349 -2.19 -16.84 -14.72
C ASP A 349 -2.82 -16.81 -13.33
N PHE A 350 -2.02 -16.82 -12.27
CA PHE A 350 -2.51 -16.58 -10.91
C PHE A 350 -3.12 -15.18 -10.78
N VAL A 351 -2.43 -14.12 -11.19
CA VAL A 351 -2.96 -12.74 -11.15
C VAL A 351 -4.23 -12.62 -12.01
N ARG A 352 -4.27 -13.27 -13.18
CA ARG A 352 -5.49 -13.36 -14.00
C ARG A 352 -6.61 -14.11 -13.28
N SER A 353 -6.30 -15.17 -12.54
CA SER A 353 -7.31 -15.88 -11.74
C SER A 353 -7.90 -14.99 -10.65
N LEU A 354 -7.12 -14.06 -10.09
CA LEU A 354 -7.61 -13.04 -9.16
C LEU A 354 -8.53 -12.01 -9.83
N VAL A 355 -8.32 -11.73 -11.12
CA VAL A 355 -9.16 -10.83 -11.93
C VAL A 355 -10.46 -11.53 -12.37
N VAL A 356 -10.39 -12.82 -12.73
CA VAL A 356 -11.47 -13.55 -13.42
C VAL A 356 -12.37 -14.34 -12.48
N ALA A 357 -11.88 -14.80 -11.32
CA ALA A 357 -12.74 -15.49 -10.35
C ALA A 357 -13.84 -14.53 -9.87
N PRO A 358 -15.14 -14.82 -10.11
CA PRO A 358 -16.19 -14.00 -9.57
C PRO A 358 -16.08 -14.04 -8.05
N TRP A 359 -16.13 -12.85 -7.46
CA TRP A 359 -15.87 -12.53 -6.06
C TRP A 359 -16.92 -13.12 -5.09
N PHE A 360 -17.67 -14.15 -5.52
CA PHE A 360 -18.86 -14.67 -4.89
C PHE A 360 -19.01 -16.20 -4.89
N ASP A 361 -18.11 -17.00 -5.47
CA ASP A 361 -18.27 -18.46 -5.44
C ASP A 361 -16.92 -19.16 -5.20
N LEU A 362 -16.58 -19.32 -3.93
CA LEU A 362 -15.77 -20.43 -3.43
C LEU A 362 -16.54 -21.03 -2.24
N GLU A 363 -17.68 -21.64 -2.55
CA GLU A 363 -18.25 -22.72 -1.71
C GLU A 363 -17.52 -24.04 -1.99
#